data_AF-A0A9E4TQ38-F1
#
_entry.id   AF-A0A9E4TQ38-F1
#
_cell.length_a   1.000
_cell.length_b   1.000
_cell.length_c   1.000
_cell.angle_alpha   90.00
_cell.angle_beta   90.00
_cell.angle_gamma   90.00
#
_symmetry.space_group_name_H-M   'P 1'
#
loop_
_entity.id
_entity.type
_entity.pdbx_description
1 polymer ?
#
loop_
_entity_poly.entity_id
_entity_poly.type
_entity_poly.pdbx_seq_one_letter_code
_entity_poly.pdbx_strand_id
1 'polypeptide(L)' 'NVDNYGEVWIDGGIDRATGGIVGINASQRVEVSGSAVPGARHVIACLVANGPLAEPRGGIFMRFATLAFESPG' A
#
# COMPACT_ATOMS: atom_id res chain seq x y z
N ASN A 1 4.49 -4.92 0.66
CA ASN A 1 4.80 -5.85 1.76
C ASN A 1 5.36 -5.04 2.92
N VAL A 2 4.66 -5.05 4.06
CA VAL A 2 5.02 -4.28 5.25
C VAL A 2 4.90 -5.16 6.49
N ASP A 3 5.62 -4.82 7.56
CA ASP A 3 5.85 -5.74 8.68
C ASP A 3 4.65 -5.95 9.60
N ASN A 4 3.84 -4.95 9.93
CA ASN A 4 2.71 -5.08 10.85
C ASN A 4 1.44 -4.42 10.32
N TYR A 5 1.50 -3.09 10.17
CA TYR A 5 0.44 -2.28 9.64
C TYR A 5 0.98 -1.39 8.53
N GLY A 6 0.20 -1.23 7.47
CA GLY A 6 0.43 -0.15 6.53
C GLY A 6 -0.85 0.30 5.86
N GLU A 7 -0.75 1.42 5.17
CA GLU A 7 -1.80 1.97 4.34
C GLU A 7 -1.21 2.37 3.00
N VAL A 8 -1.99 2.21 1.94
CA VAL A 8 -1.66 2.73 0.62
C VAL A 8 -2.77 3.67 0.18
N TRP A 9 -2.36 4.88 -0.18
CA TRP A 9 -3.22 5.96 -0.63
C TRP A 9 -2.89 6.29 -2.09
N ILE A 10 -3.93 6.39 -2.92
CA ILE A 10 -3.83 6.75 -4.33
C ILE A 10 -4.48 8.11 -4.52
N ASP A 11 -3.71 9.09 -5.01
CA ASP A 11 -4.17 10.46 -5.26
C ASP A 11 -4.86 11.11 -4.06
N GLY A 12 -4.41 10.77 -2.84
CA GLY A 12 -4.96 11.27 -1.58
C GLY A 12 -6.19 10.53 -1.06
N GLY A 13 -6.67 9.50 -1.76
CA GLY A 13 -7.76 8.61 -1.31
C GLY A 13 -7.26 7.24 -0.85
N ILE A 14 -8.02 6.60 0.03
CA ILE A 14 -7.79 5.21 0.44
C ILE A 14 -9.01 4.35 0.12
N ASP A 15 -8.80 3.23 -0.58
CA ASP A 15 -9.78 2.15 -0.60
C ASP A 15 -9.75 1.43 0.73
N ARG A 16 -10.83 1.50 1.51
CA ARG A 16 -10.88 0.86 2.83
C ARG A 16 -10.95 -0.68 2.77
N ALA A 17 -11.27 -1.25 1.61
CA ALA A 17 -11.29 -2.70 1.42
C ALA A 17 -9.89 -3.28 1.20
N THR A 18 -9.03 -2.58 0.46
CA THR A 18 -7.73 -3.10 0.01
C THR A 18 -6.52 -2.24 0.42
N GLY A 19 -6.74 -0.97 0.72
CA GLY A 19 -5.70 0.00 1.06
C GLY A 19 -5.11 -0.18 2.45
N GLY A 20 -5.83 -0.83 3.37
CA GLY A 20 -5.31 -1.24 4.68
C GLY A 20 -4.52 -2.54 4.59
N ILE A 21 -3.22 -2.49 4.86
CA ILE A 21 -2.36 -3.66 4.95
C ILE A 21 -2.27 -4.11 6.39
N VAL A 22 -2.94 -5.21 6.69
CA VAL A 22 -2.97 -5.81 8.04
C VAL A 22 -2.36 -7.20 7.96
N GLY A 23 -1.37 -7.46 8.82
CA GLY A 23 -0.78 -8.79 8.98
C GLY A 23 0.73 -8.78 8.81
N ILE A 24 1.38 -9.74 9.48
CA ILE A 24 2.83 -9.75 9.57
C ILE A 24 3.46 -10.14 8.23
N ASN A 25 4.24 -9.23 7.64
CA ASN A 25 4.81 -9.39 6.30
C ASN A 25 3.74 -9.75 5.24
N ALA A 26 2.54 -9.17 5.35
CA ALA A 26 1.47 -9.43 4.39
C ALA A 26 1.72 -8.69 3.06
N SER A 27 1.39 -9.36 1.96
CA SER A 27 1.26 -8.72 0.65
C SER A 27 -0.17 -8.23 0.47
N GLN A 28 -0.32 -7.06 -0.13
CA GLN A 28 -1.60 -6.45 -0.47
C GLN A 28 -1.51 -5.85 -1.87
N ARG A 29 -2.66 -5.78 -2.53
CA ARG A 29 -2.79 -5.24 -3.89
C ARG A 29 -3.89 -4.19 -3.89
N VAL A 30 -3.56 -3.02 -4.40
CA VAL A 30 -4.45 -1.86 -4.45
C VAL A 30 -4.53 -1.40 -5.90
N GLU A 31 -5.74 -1.11 -6.36
CA GLU A 31 -5.94 -0.54 -7.70
C GLU A 31 -5.47 0.91 -7.73
N VAL A 32 -4.58 1.24 -8.66
CA VAL A 32 -4.16 2.64 -8.90
C VAL A 32 -5.18 3.37 -9.77
N SER A 33 -5.69 2.71 -10.82
CA SER A 33 -6.76 3.22 -11.67
C SER A 33 -7.38 2.09 -12.48
N GLY A 34 -8.70 1.95 -12.42
CA GLY A 34 -9.47 1.07 -13.31
C GLY A 34 -9.63 1.61 -14.74
N SER A 35 -9.09 2.79 -15.04
CA SER A 35 -9.19 3.44 -16.36
C SER A 35 -7.91 4.21 -16.72
N ALA A 36 -6.75 3.55 -16.54
CA ALA A 36 -5.46 4.17 -16.80
C ALA A 36 -5.32 4.62 -18.27
N VAL A 37 -4.91 5.87 -18.48
CA VAL A 37 -4.63 6.44 -19.80
C VAL A 37 -3.15 6.83 -19.93
N PRO A 38 -2.55 6.73 -21.12
CA PRO A 38 -1.17 7.15 -21.33
C PRO A 38 -0.93 8.60 -20.91
N GLY A 39 0.15 8.84 -20.17
CA GLY A 39 0.52 10.18 -19.68
C GLY A 39 -0.19 10.63 -18.40
N ALA A 40 -1.15 9.87 -17.87
CA ALA A 40 -1.70 10.12 -16.54
C ALA A 40 -0.60 10.00 -15.47
N ARG A 41 -0.71 10.84 -14.43
CA ARG A 41 0.19 10.84 -13.28
C ARG A 41 -0.61 10.60 -12.02
N HIS A 42 -0.16 9.63 -11.23
CA HIS A 42 -0.73 9.30 -9.93
C HIS A 42 0.30 9.52 -8.82
N VAL A 43 -0.17 9.89 -7.64
CA VAL A 43 0.63 9.93 -6.41
C VAL A 43 0.26 8.74 -5.55
N ILE A 44 1.25 7.92 -5.20
CA ILE A 44 1.09 6.78 -4.30
C ILE A 44 1.79 7.12 -3.00
N ALA A 45 1.04 7.19 -1.91
CA ALA A 45 1.58 7.44 -0.57
C ALA A 45 1.39 6.20 0.31
N CYS A 46 2.42 5.86 1.08
CA CYS A 46 2.41 4.73 1.99
C CYS A 46 2.61 5.20 3.43
N LEU A 47 1.73 4.80 4.35
CA LEU A 47 1.98 4.85 5.78
C LEU A 47 2.41 3.45 6.23
N VAL A 48 3.44 3.35 7.07
CA VAL A 48 3.85 2.07 7.65
C VAL A 48 4.11 2.26 9.14
N ALA A 49 3.59 1.35 9.96
CA ALA A 49 3.75 1.39 11.40
C ALA A 49 3.98 0.00 11.98
N ASN A 50 4.93 -0.10 12.89
CA ASN A 50 5.19 -1.31 13.68
C ASN A 50 4.73 -1.10 15.12
N GLY A 51 4.04 -2.09 15.65
CA GLY A 51 3.62 -2.11 17.05
C GLY A 51 4.68 -2.74 17.96
N PRO A 52 4.62 -2.49 19.28
CA PRO A 52 3.70 -1.57 19.95
C PRO A 52 4.12 -0.10 19.80
N LEU A 53 3.15 0.81 19.61
CA LEU A 53 3.45 2.23 19.32
C LEU A 53 4.08 2.98 20.49
N ALA A 54 3.73 2.63 21.73
CA ALA A 54 4.27 3.26 22.94
C ALA A 54 5.66 2.74 23.32
N GLU A 55 6.08 1.61 22.75
CA GLU A 55 7.41 1.04 22.97
C GLU A 55 7.90 0.43 21.64
N PRO A 56 8.25 1.27 20.64
CA PRO A 56 8.61 0.78 19.32
C PRO A 56 9.78 -0.20 19.38
N ARG A 57 9.63 -1.33 18.68
CA ARG A 57 10.69 -2.34 18.54
C ARG A 57 10.95 -2.63 17.07
N GLY A 58 12.22 -2.85 16.73
CA GLY A 58 12.63 -3.11 15.35
C GLY A 58 12.61 -1.86 14.47
N GLY A 59 12.88 -2.07 13.17
CA GLY A 59 12.77 -1.03 12.15
C GLY A 59 11.44 -1.15 11.39
N ILE A 60 11.07 -0.10 10.68
CA ILE A 60 9.90 -0.07 9.78
C ILE A 60 10.40 -0.28 8.35
N PHE A 61 9.92 -1.32 7.68
CA PHE A 61 10.36 -1.64 6.32
C PHE A 61 9.19 -1.78 5.34
N MET A 62 9.35 -1.16 4.17
CA MET A 62 8.64 -1.55 2.95
C MET A 62 9.64 -2.29 2.07
N ARG A 63 9.57 -3.62 2.03
CA ARG A 63 10.59 -4.43 1.33
C ARG A 63 10.55 -4.25 -0.18
N PHE A 64 9.35 -4.26 -0.74
CA PHE A 64 9.13 -4.04 -2.16
C PHE A 64 7.73 -3.50 -2.42
N ALA A 65 7.64 -2.75 -3.51
CA ALA A 65 6.42 -2.30 -4.15
C ALA A 65 6.53 -2.62 -5.63
N THR A 66 5.52 -3.26 -6.20
CA THR A 66 5.45 -3.57 -7.62
C THR A 66 4.22 -2.91 -8.22
N LEU A 67 4.35 -2.47 -9.48
CA LEU A 67 3.24 -1.97 -10.28
C LEU A 67 3.05 -2.91 -11.45
N ALA A 68 1.79 -3.25 -11.75
CA ALA A 68 1.41 -4.12 -12.85
C ALA A 68 0.19 -3.55 -13.58
N PHE A 69 0.12 -3.80 -14.88
CA PHE A 69 -1.06 -3.58 -15.70
C PHE A 69 -1.79 -4.91 -15.87
N GLU A 70 -3.10 -4.92 -15.70
CA GLU A 70 -3.94 -6.10 -15.83
C GLU A 70 -5.13 -5.79 -16.74
N SER A 71 -5.56 -6.77 -17.53
CA SER A 71 -6.82 -6.69 -18.27
C SER A 71 -7.97 -6.97 -17.31
N PRO A 72 -9.15 -6.34 -17.48
CA PRO A 72 -10.37 -6.82 -16.85
C PRO A 72 -10.59 -8.27 -17.32
N GLY A 73 -10.67 -9.20 -16.37
CA GLY A 73 -10.92 -10.61 -16.65
C GLY A 73 -12.29 -10.88 -17.25
#